data_AF-A0A7V1BLX0-F1
#
_entry.id   AF-A0A7V1BLX0-F1
#
_cell.length_a   1.000
_cell.length_b   1.000
_cell.length_c   1.000
_cell.angle_alpha   90.00
_cell.angle_beta   90.00
_cell.angle_gamma   90.00
#
_symmetry.space_group_name_H-M   'P 1'
#
loop_
_entity.id
_entity.type
_entity.pdbx_description
1 polymer ?
#
loop_
_entity_poly.entity_id
_entity_poly.type
_entity_poly.pdbx_seq_one_letter_code
_entity_poly.pdbx_strand_id
1 'polypeptide(L)'
;MTLPASRPLYLIALIVCVILLLIALYMEHFMGLEPCPLCIIQRVVFIAIGIACLAAVVHNPIPRATSKRAVAARGYAIAVSVFSVFGAAIAGRQVWLQHQPADQLPSCLPSLDYMMDVLPFQDMLSLLFAGTADCAAVSWTFLGLSIAEGTLIAFICFTLFGVLQLFRSED
;
A
#
# COMPACT_ATOMS: atom_id res chain seq x y z
N MET A 1 30.85 5.29 7.45
CA MET A 1 29.72 4.39 7.14
C MET A 1 29.50 4.45 5.63
N THR A 2 29.93 3.44 4.90
CA THR A 2 29.75 3.34 3.44
C THR A 2 28.29 3.04 3.16
N LEU A 3 27.50 4.09 2.92
CA LEU A 3 26.09 3.98 2.59
C LEU A 3 25.94 3.14 1.31
N PRO A 4 25.06 2.12 1.30
CA PRO A 4 24.92 1.23 0.16
C PRO A 4 24.37 1.99 -1.07
N ALA A 5 24.72 1.49 -2.26
CA ALA A 5 24.24 2.00 -3.55
C ALA A 5 22.70 2.05 -3.59
N SER A 6 22.11 2.80 -4.53
CA SER A 6 20.65 2.92 -4.64
C SER A 6 19.92 1.58 -4.84
N ARG A 7 20.55 0.57 -5.44
CA ARG A 7 19.98 -0.77 -5.70
C ARG A 7 19.56 -1.57 -4.45
N PRO A 8 20.43 -1.84 -3.46
CA PRO A 8 20.07 -2.62 -2.27
C PRO A 8 18.91 -2.00 -1.49
N LEU A 9 18.76 -0.67 -1.49
CA LEU A 9 17.64 0.00 -0.84
C LEU A 9 16.30 -0.34 -1.49
N TYR A 10 16.20 -0.28 -2.82
CA TYR A 10 14.99 -0.71 -3.54
C TYR A 10 14.74 -2.22 -3.42
N LEU A 11 15.80 -3.02 -3.30
CA LEU A 11 15.69 -4.46 -3.05
C LEU A 11 15.10 -4.76 -1.67
N ILE A 12 15.56 -4.06 -0.63
CA ILE A 12 15.00 -4.17 0.72
C ILE A 12 13.53 -3.74 0.70
N ALA A 13 13.21 -2.61 0.06
CA ALA A 13 11.82 -2.15 -0.09
C ALA A 13 10.92 -3.19 -0.78
N LEU A 14 11.42 -3.83 -1.84
CA LEU A 14 10.72 -4.91 -2.53
C LEU A 14 10.50 -6.14 -1.64
N ILE A 15 11.52 -6.57 -0.90
CA ILE A 15 11.42 -7.70 0.04
C ILE A 15 10.36 -7.40 1.10
N VAL A 16 10.34 -6.19 1.64
CA VAL A 16 9.33 -5.76 2.62
C VAL A 16 7.91 -5.82 2.03
N CYS A 17 7.70 -5.32 0.80
CA CYS A 17 6.40 -5.44 0.13
C CYS A 17 5.95 -6.91 -0.02
N VAL A 18 6.86 -7.79 -0.44
CA VAL A 18 6.55 -9.22 -0.62
C VAL A 18 6.19 -9.87 0.71
N ILE A 19 6.94 -9.58 1.78
CA ILE A 19 6.66 -10.10 3.12
C ILE A 19 5.27 -9.64 3.60
N LEU A 20 4.93 -8.36 3.44
CA LEU A 20 3.62 -7.83 3.84
C LEU A 20 2.47 -8.49 3.07
N LEU A 21 2.64 -8.72 1.76
CA LEU A 21 1.66 -9.43 0.94
C LEU A 21 1.51 -10.90 1.36
N LEU A 22 2.62 -11.59 1.67
CA LEU A 22 2.59 -12.97 2.15
C LEU A 22 1.89 -13.08 3.51
N ILE A 23 2.13 -12.14 4.43
CA ILE A 23 1.42 -12.09 5.71
C ILE A 23 -0.09 -11.89 5.47
N ALA A 24 -0.47 -11.00 4.55
CA ALA A 24 -1.87 -10.77 4.22
C ALA A 24 -2.55 -12.03 3.64
N LEU A 25 -1.88 -12.73 2.72
CA LEU A 25 -2.38 -13.99 2.14
C LEU A 25 -2.45 -15.11 3.17
N TYR A 26 -1.49 -15.16 4.10
CA TYR A 26 -1.49 -16.11 5.20
C TYR A 26 -2.70 -15.89 6.11
N MET A 27 -3.02 -14.65 6.47
CA MET A 27 -4.20 -14.36 7.30
C MET A 27 -5.51 -14.74 6.58
N GLU A 28 -5.61 -14.49 5.28
CA GLU A 28 -6.78 -14.86 4.49
C GLU A 28 -6.96 -16.38 4.38
N HIS A 29 -5.92 -17.12 3.99
CA HIS A 29 -6.04 -18.54 3.68
C HIS A 29 -5.95 -19.45 4.92
N PHE A 30 -5.14 -19.09 5.93
CA PHE A 30 -4.96 -19.92 7.12
C PHE A 30 -5.86 -19.52 8.28
N MET A 31 -6.13 -18.22 8.47
CA MET A 31 -7.00 -17.78 9.57
C MET A 31 -8.45 -17.59 9.11
N GLY A 32 -8.73 -17.67 7.79
CA GLY A 32 -10.08 -17.56 7.25
C GLY A 32 -10.69 -16.17 7.40
N LEU A 33 -9.86 -15.13 7.52
CA LEU A 33 -10.36 -13.76 7.60
C LEU A 33 -10.81 -13.29 6.21
N GLU A 34 -12.08 -12.93 6.09
CA GLU A 34 -12.61 -12.31 4.88
C GLU A 34 -11.96 -10.93 4.67
N PRO A 35 -11.34 -10.68 3.50
CA PRO A 35 -10.68 -9.41 3.24
C PRO A 35 -11.70 -8.30 2.97
N CYS A 36 -11.68 -7.23 3.76
CA CYS A 36 -12.45 -6.01 3.45
C CYS A 36 -11.99 -5.43 2.09
N PRO A 37 -12.91 -4.83 1.31
CA PRO A 37 -12.59 -4.24 0.01
C PRO A 37 -11.48 -3.18 0.04
N LEU A 38 -11.42 -2.34 1.10
CA LEU A 38 -10.30 -1.38 1.25
C LEU A 38 -8.95 -2.11 1.39
N CYS A 39 -8.91 -3.26 2.08
CA CYS A 39 -7.69 -4.07 2.19
C CYS A 39 -7.27 -4.63 0.82
N ILE A 40 -8.21 -5.00 -0.05
CA ILE A 40 -7.92 -5.45 -1.41
C ILE A 40 -7.26 -4.32 -2.21
N ILE A 41 -7.81 -3.10 -2.13
CA ILE A 41 -7.20 -1.93 -2.79
C ILE A 41 -5.79 -1.67 -2.25
N GLN A 42 -5.59 -1.74 -0.93
CA GLN A 42 -4.25 -1.59 -0.33
C GLN A 42 -3.26 -2.64 -0.86
N ARG A 43 -3.69 -3.89 -1.05
CA ARG A 43 -2.84 -4.93 -1.65
C ARG A 43 -2.45 -4.59 -3.09
N VAL A 44 -3.37 -4.08 -3.90
CA VAL A 44 -3.07 -3.62 -5.27
C VAL A 44 -2.03 -2.49 -5.24
N VAL A 45 -2.15 -1.56 -4.29
CA VAL A 45 -1.15 -0.49 -4.11
C VAL A 45 0.21 -1.05 -3.72
N PHE A 46 0.29 -2.01 -2.79
CA PHE A 46 1.56 -2.67 -2.43
C PHE A 46 2.19 -3.40 -3.62
N ILE A 47 1.39 -4.06 -4.46
CA ILE A 47 1.86 -4.70 -5.69
C ILE A 47 2.41 -3.65 -6.66
N ALA A 48 1.71 -2.52 -6.85
CA ALA A 48 2.18 -1.43 -7.70
C ALA A 48 3.53 -0.84 -7.21
N ILE A 49 3.67 -0.63 -5.89
CA ILE A 49 4.94 -0.21 -5.27
C ILE A 49 6.02 -1.27 -5.50
N GLY A 50 5.70 -2.54 -5.30
CA GLY A 50 6.62 -3.65 -5.52
C GLY A 50 7.12 -3.72 -6.97
N ILE A 51 6.23 -3.55 -7.95
CA ILE A 51 6.60 -3.50 -9.37
C ILE A 51 7.47 -2.28 -9.68
N ALA A 52 7.15 -1.10 -9.12
CA ALA A 52 7.98 0.09 -9.28
C ALA A 52 9.39 -0.10 -8.69
N CYS A 53 9.50 -0.73 -7.52
CA CYS A 53 10.78 -1.10 -6.90
C CYS A 53 11.54 -2.14 -7.74
N LEU A 54 10.85 -3.17 -8.27
CA LEU A 54 11.47 -4.18 -9.13
C LEU A 54 12.03 -3.55 -10.41
N ALA A 55 11.23 -2.70 -11.06
CA ALA A 55 11.65 -1.95 -12.24
C ALA A 55 12.85 -1.07 -11.91
N ALA A 56 12.87 -0.42 -10.74
CA ALA A 56 14.03 0.35 -10.28
C ALA A 56 15.27 -0.52 -10.05
N VAL A 57 15.14 -1.75 -9.53
CA VAL A 57 16.28 -2.66 -9.32
C VAL A 57 16.86 -3.14 -10.66
N VAL A 58 15.99 -3.58 -11.57
CA VAL A 58 16.35 -4.10 -12.90
C VAL A 58 16.99 -3.02 -13.76
N HIS A 59 16.38 -1.81 -13.81
CA HIS A 59 16.85 -0.72 -14.67
C HIS A 59 18.07 0.05 -14.16
N ASN A 60 18.63 -0.27 -12.98
CA ASN A 60 19.63 0.60 -12.33
C ASN A 60 21.09 0.08 -12.38
N PRO A 61 21.77 -0.06 -13.53
CA PRO A 61 23.17 -0.51 -13.56
C PRO A 61 24.13 0.60 -13.13
N ILE A 62 24.67 0.49 -11.91
CA ILE A 62 25.92 1.08 -11.40
C ILE A 62 25.97 2.63 -11.40
N PRO A 63 26.40 3.28 -10.31
CA PRO A 63 26.49 4.74 -10.23
C PRO A 63 27.64 5.26 -11.13
N ARG A 64 27.36 5.44 -12.42
CA ARG A 64 28.21 6.24 -13.32
C ARG A 64 27.37 7.31 -14.00
N ALA A 65 27.31 8.45 -13.31
CA ALA A 65 27.09 9.82 -13.78
C ALA A 65 26.82 10.00 -15.29
N THR A 66 25.65 9.57 -15.77
CA THR A 66 25.16 9.98 -17.08
C THR A 66 23.81 10.65 -16.87
N SER A 67 23.77 11.96 -17.07
CA SER A 67 22.67 12.90 -16.81
C SER A 67 21.27 12.41 -17.22
N LYS A 68 21.15 11.61 -18.30
CA LYS A 68 19.86 11.07 -18.77
C LYS A 68 19.27 9.93 -17.91
N ARG A 69 20.07 9.23 -17.10
CA ARG A 69 19.62 8.08 -16.29
C ARG A 69 19.24 8.44 -14.85
N ALA A 70 19.66 9.62 -14.35
CA ALA A 70 19.14 10.18 -13.10
C ALA A 70 17.64 10.52 -13.20
N VAL A 71 17.17 10.91 -14.38
CA VAL A 71 15.75 11.18 -14.66
C VAL A 71 14.89 9.93 -14.49
N ALA A 72 15.37 8.76 -14.94
CA ALA A 72 14.65 7.50 -14.78
C ALA A 72 14.56 7.08 -13.30
N ALA A 73 15.65 7.22 -12.53
CA ALA A 73 15.65 6.95 -11.09
C ALA A 73 14.68 7.87 -10.33
N ARG A 74 14.63 9.16 -10.68
CA ARG A 74 13.65 10.12 -10.14
C ARG A 74 12.21 9.72 -10.49
N GLY A 75 11.97 9.26 -11.72
CA GLY A 75 10.66 8.75 -12.14
C GLY A 75 10.17 7.61 -11.26
N TYR A 76 11.03 6.64 -10.92
CA TYR A 76 10.66 5.54 -10.02
C TYR A 76 10.46 6.01 -8.57
N ALA A 77 11.30 6.91 -8.06
CA ALA A 77 11.11 7.47 -6.72
C ALA A 77 9.78 8.24 -6.60
N ILE A 78 9.44 9.05 -7.61
CA ILE A 78 8.16 9.75 -7.69
C ILE A 78 7.01 8.75 -7.73
N ALA A 79 7.08 7.73 -8.60
CA ALA A 79 6.04 6.71 -8.69
C ALA A 79 5.81 6.02 -7.34
N VAL A 80 6.87 5.55 -6.68
CA VAL A 80 6.78 4.93 -5.34
C VAL A 80 6.15 5.89 -4.33
N SER A 81 6.56 7.18 -4.32
CA SER A 81 6.00 8.18 -3.40
C SER A 81 4.51 8.47 -3.64
N VAL A 82 4.08 8.52 -4.91
CA VAL A 82 2.68 8.77 -5.27
C VAL A 82 1.82 7.59 -4.86
N PHE A 83 2.26 6.37 -5.17
CA PHE A 83 1.54 5.16 -4.75
C PHE A 83 1.51 4.99 -3.23
N SER A 84 2.59 5.30 -2.53
CA SER A 84 2.63 5.19 -1.07
C SER A 84 1.76 6.23 -0.37
N VAL A 85 1.70 7.47 -0.87
CA VAL A 85 0.79 8.51 -0.36
C VAL A 85 -0.66 8.10 -0.60
N PHE A 86 -0.97 7.56 -1.79
CA PHE A 86 -2.30 7.05 -2.10
C PHE A 86 -2.69 5.90 -1.16
N GLY A 87 -1.80 4.94 -0.94
CA GLY A 87 -2.00 3.85 0.03
C GLY A 87 -2.18 4.35 1.46
N ALA A 88 -1.39 5.34 1.89
CA ALA A 88 -1.50 5.96 3.21
C ALA A 88 -2.85 6.67 3.39
N ALA A 89 -3.37 7.35 2.36
CA ALA A 89 -4.68 7.98 2.39
C ALA A 89 -5.80 6.94 2.57
N ILE A 90 -5.73 5.82 1.86
CA ILE A 90 -6.69 4.71 1.97
C ILE A 90 -6.61 4.06 3.36
N ALA A 91 -5.41 3.77 3.85
CA ALA A 91 -5.21 3.19 5.18
C ALA A 91 -5.66 4.14 6.29
N GLY A 92 -5.38 5.43 6.18
CA GLY A 92 -5.85 6.45 7.11
C GLY A 92 -7.37 6.55 7.13
N ARG A 93 -8.02 6.44 5.97
CA ARG A 93 -9.49 6.37 5.88
C ARG A 93 -10.03 5.11 6.56
N GLN A 94 -9.37 3.97 6.40
CA GLN A 94 -9.76 2.72 7.07
C GLN A 94 -9.62 2.81 8.59
N VAL A 95 -8.52 3.36 9.10
CA VAL A 95 -8.33 3.61 10.55
C VAL A 95 -9.42 4.54 11.07
N TRP A 96 -9.75 5.62 10.33
CA TRP A 96 -10.86 6.50 10.70
C TRP A 96 -12.21 5.78 10.76
N LEU A 97 -12.48 4.87 9.81
CA LEU A 97 -13.69 4.04 9.81
C LEU A 97 -13.72 3.06 11.00
N GLN A 98 -12.58 2.51 11.44
CA GLN A 98 -12.50 1.60 12.59
C GLN A 98 -12.75 2.28 13.94
N HIS A 99 -12.50 3.58 14.04
CA HIS A 99 -12.82 4.35 15.26
C HIS A 99 -14.28 4.81 15.33
N GLN A 100 -15.05 4.61 14.26
CA GLN A 100 -16.45 5.02 14.19
C GLN A 100 -17.38 3.88 14.64
N PRO A 101 -18.43 4.16 15.44
CA PRO A 101 -19.34 3.12 15.89
C PRO A 101 -20.04 2.45 14.70
N ALA A 102 -20.01 1.11 14.68
CA ALA A 102 -20.57 0.28 13.61
C ALA A 102 -22.05 0.57 13.32
N ASP A 103 -22.80 1.10 14.30
CA ASP A 103 -24.22 1.46 14.17
C ASP A 103 -24.48 2.66 13.23
N GLN A 104 -23.46 3.45 12.90
CA GLN A 104 -23.58 4.56 11.93
C GLN A 104 -23.15 4.17 10.51
N LEU A 105 -22.57 2.97 10.34
CA LEU A 105 -22.14 2.48 9.03
C LEU A 105 -23.29 1.70 8.38
N PRO A 106 -23.58 1.93 7.09
CA PRO A 106 -24.65 1.21 6.41
C PRO A 106 -24.35 -0.30 6.38
N SER A 107 -25.05 -1.05 7.23
CA SER A 107 -24.97 -2.51 7.35
C SER A 107 -25.58 -3.26 6.16
N CYS A 108 -26.22 -2.54 5.23
CA CYS A 108 -26.96 -3.09 4.11
C CYS A 108 -26.29 -2.81 2.75
N LEU A 109 -24.99 -2.47 2.71
CA LEU A 109 -24.30 -2.38 1.42
C LEU A 109 -24.25 -3.78 0.78
N PRO A 110 -24.59 -3.93 -0.52
CA PRO A 110 -24.49 -5.21 -1.21
C PRO A 110 -23.06 -5.75 -1.15
N SER A 111 -22.92 -7.08 -1.16
CA SER A 111 -21.60 -7.75 -1.14
C SER A 111 -20.72 -7.28 -2.31
N LEU A 112 -19.41 -7.29 -2.10
CA LEU A 112 -18.43 -6.80 -3.07
C LEU A 112 -18.54 -7.47 -4.44
N ASP A 113 -18.81 -8.78 -4.46
CA ASP A 113 -19.00 -9.55 -5.70
C ASP A 113 -20.21 -9.03 -6.49
N TYR A 114 -21.30 -8.71 -5.82
CA TYR A 114 -22.48 -8.16 -6.48
C TYR A 114 -22.19 -6.75 -7.02
N MET A 115 -21.50 -5.90 -6.24
CA MET A 115 -21.12 -4.56 -6.70
C MET A 115 -20.20 -4.58 -7.93
N MET A 116 -19.25 -5.52 -8.01
CA MET A 116 -18.40 -5.66 -9.21
C MET A 116 -19.18 -6.09 -10.46
N ASP A 117 -20.24 -6.89 -10.29
CA ASP A 117 -21.04 -7.39 -11.43
C ASP A 117 -22.07 -6.39 -11.95
N VAL A 118 -22.66 -5.56 -11.07
CA VAL A 118 -23.76 -4.65 -11.48
C VAL A 118 -23.45 -3.16 -11.43
N LEU A 119 -22.43 -2.69 -10.69
CA LEU A 119 -22.12 -1.26 -10.60
C LEU A 119 -20.89 -0.89 -11.45
N PRO A 120 -20.91 0.28 -12.10
CA PRO A 120 -19.72 0.80 -12.77
C PRO A 120 -18.60 1.04 -11.73
N PHE A 121 -17.34 0.80 -12.13
CA PHE A 121 -16.17 0.88 -11.25
C PHE A 121 -16.08 2.18 -10.42
N GLN A 122 -16.56 3.30 -10.96
CA GLN A 122 -16.54 4.60 -10.27
C GLN A 122 -17.51 4.64 -9.09
N ASP A 123 -18.72 4.12 -9.26
CA ASP A 123 -19.73 4.05 -8.20
C ASP A 123 -19.35 2.98 -7.17
N MET A 124 -18.78 1.86 -7.61
CA MET A 124 -18.22 0.88 -6.69
C MET A 124 -17.16 1.53 -5.79
N LEU A 125 -16.20 2.27 -6.36
CA LEU A 125 -15.14 2.90 -5.59
C LEU A 125 -15.68 3.96 -4.60
N SER A 126 -16.69 4.74 -4.99
CA SER A 126 -17.29 5.75 -4.11
C SER A 126 -18.03 5.11 -2.94
N LEU A 127 -18.77 4.02 -3.18
CA LEU A 127 -19.43 3.21 -2.16
C LEU A 127 -18.42 2.50 -1.25
N LEU A 128 -17.28 2.04 -1.77
CA LEU A 128 -16.19 1.48 -0.96
C LEU A 128 -15.55 2.52 -0.03
N PHE A 129 -15.36 3.75 -0.50
CA PHE A 129 -14.86 4.86 0.33
C PHE A 129 -15.90 5.38 1.35
N ALA A 130 -17.19 5.15 1.09
CA ALA A 130 -18.26 5.39 2.07
C ALA A 130 -18.15 4.43 3.27
N GLY A 131 -17.58 3.23 3.06
CA GLY A 131 -17.27 2.25 4.10
C GLY A 131 -18.39 1.26 4.33
N THR A 132 -18.04 -0.01 4.52
CA THR A 132 -18.94 -1.09 4.93
C THR A 132 -18.73 -1.44 6.41
N ALA A 133 -19.74 -2.05 7.05
CA ALA A 133 -19.62 -2.55 8.42
C ALA A 133 -18.44 -3.53 8.58
N ASP A 134 -18.14 -4.32 7.56
CA ASP A 134 -17.01 -5.27 7.55
C ASP A 134 -15.64 -4.58 7.62
N CYS A 135 -15.52 -3.33 7.16
CA CYS A 135 -14.26 -2.59 7.21
C CYS A 135 -14.02 -1.91 8.57
N ALA A 136 -15.07 -1.72 9.38
CA ALA A 136 -14.97 -1.23 10.76
C ALA A 136 -14.80 -2.37 11.78
N ALA A 137 -15.15 -3.61 11.41
CA ALA A 137 -14.91 -4.77 12.24
C ALA A 137 -13.40 -5.00 12.43
N VAL A 138 -12.95 -4.89 13.67
CA VAL A 138 -11.58 -5.24 14.05
C VAL A 138 -11.51 -6.76 14.23
N SER A 139 -11.24 -7.46 13.14
CA SER A 139 -11.17 -8.93 13.11
C SER A 139 -9.91 -9.50 13.76
N TRP A 140 -8.82 -8.73 13.78
CA TRP A 140 -7.57 -9.15 14.41
C TRP A 140 -6.75 -7.95 14.87
N THR A 141 -6.15 -8.08 16.06
CA THR A 141 -5.20 -7.10 16.61
C THR A 141 -3.86 -7.77 16.87
N PHE A 142 -2.78 -7.12 16.45
CA PHE A 142 -1.41 -7.55 16.73
C PHE A 142 -0.75 -6.51 17.64
N LEU A 143 -0.32 -6.92 18.85
CA LEU A 143 0.25 -6.00 19.85
C LEU A 143 -0.68 -4.84 20.26
N GLY A 144 -1.99 -5.00 20.07
CA GLY A 144 -2.99 -3.95 20.30
C GLY A 144 -3.20 -3.01 19.12
N LEU A 145 -2.45 -3.16 18.02
CA LEU A 145 -2.68 -2.44 16.77
C LEU A 145 -3.60 -3.23 15.84
N SER A 146 -4.49 -2.53 15.13
CA SER A 146 -5.30 -3.15 14.09
C SER A 146 -4.48 -3.44 12.83
N ILE A 147 -4.96 -4.36 11.98
CA ILE A 147 -4.36 -4.62 10.66
C ILE A 147 -4.24 -3.33 9.84
N ALA A 148 -5.22 -2.42 9.95
CA ALA A 148 -5.25 -1.15 9.21
C ALA A 148 -4.19 -0.16 9.72
N GLU A 149 -3.95 -0.12 11.03
CA GLU A 149 -2.88 0.70 11.60
C GLU A 149 -1.50 0.16 11.18
N GLY A 150 -1.33 -1.16 11.14
CA GLY A 150 -0.12 -1.80 10.66
C GLY A 150 0.20 -1.47 9.20
N THR A 151 -0.80 -1.50 8.31
CA THR A 151 -0.60 -1.12 6.89
C THR A 151 -0.39 0.37 6.73
N LEU A 152 -1.03 1.22 7.55
CA LEU A 152 -0.79 2.67 7.57
C LEU A 152 0.68 2.99 7.89
N ILE A 153 1.24 2.38 8.94
CA ILE A 153 2.65 2.55 9.31
C ILE A 153 3.55 2.12 8.16
N ALA A 154 3.27 0.98 7.53
CA ALA A 154 4.04 0.52 6.38
C ALA A 154 4.01 1.53 5.22
N PHE A 155 2.85 2.08 4.85
CA PHE A 155 2.75 3.10 3.80
C PHE A 155 3.48 4.40 4.17
N ILE A 156 3.45 4.82 5.44
CA ILE A 156 4.24 5.97 5.91
C ILE A 156 5.74 5.70 5.75
N CYS A 157 6.21 4.52 6.12
CA CYS A 157 7.61 4.12 5.92
C CYS A 157 8.00 4.12 4.44
N PHE A 158 7.16 3.60 3.55
CA PHE A 158 7.41 3.64 2.09
C PHE A 158 7.39 5.07 1.53
N THR A 159 6.53 5.94 2.06
CA THR A 159 6.48 7.35 1.68
C THR A 159 7.75 8.07 2.08
N LEU A 160 8.18 7.90 3.33
CA LEU A 160 9.44 8.46 3.82
C LEU A 160 10.62 7.94 2.98
N PHE A 161 10.64 6.64 2.68
CA PHE A 161 11.65 6.03 1.81
C PHE A 161 11.68 6.67 0.41
N GLY A 162 10.53 6.80 -0.25
CA GLY A 162 10.42 7.41 -1.57
C GLY A 162 10.88 8.86 -1.59
N VAL A 163 10.49 9.64 -0.58
CA VAL A 163 10.88 11.05 -0.41
C VAL A 163 12.39 11.19 -0.14
N LEU A 164 12.96 10.38 0.77
CA LEU A 164 14.39 10.38 1.04
C LEU A 164 15.20 10.01 -0.21
N GLN A 165 14.71 9.07 -1.01
CA GLN A 165 15.34 8.65 -2.24
C GLN A 165 15.24 9.72 -3.35
N LEU A 166 14.17 10.53 -3.34
CA LEU A 166 14.03 11.68 -4.23
C LEU A 166 15.09 12.76 -3.89
N PHE A 167 15.23 13.10 -2.60
CA PHE A 167 16.25 14.06 -2.16
C PHE A 167 17.68 13.56 -2.39
N ARG A 168 17.95 12.26 -2.22
CA ARG A 168 19.26 11.65 -2.54
C ARG A 168 19.62 11.63 -4.02
N SER A 169 18.69 11.89 -4.93
CA SER A 169 18.97 11.91 -6.38
C SER A 169 19.47 13.28 -6.88
N GLU A 170 19.56 14.30 -6.02
CA GLU A 170 20.14 15.61 -6.35
C GLU A 170 21.63 15.74 -6.03
N ASP A 171 22.22 14.82 -5.25
CA ASP A 171 23.66 14.73 -4.98
C ASP A 171 24.38 13.72 -5.91
#